data_AF-A0A2R6N8L6-F1
#
_entry.id   AF-A0A2R6N8L6-F1
#
_cell.length_a   1.000
_cell.length_b   1.000
_cell.length_c   1.000
_cell.angle_alpha   90.00
_cell.angle_beta   90.00
_cell.angle_gamma   90.00
#
_symmetry.space_group_name_H-M   'P 1'
#
loop_
_entity.id
_entity.type
_entity.pdbx_description
1 polymer ?
#
loop_
_entity_poly.entity_id
_entity_poly.type
_entity_poly.pdbx_seq_one_letter_code
_entity_poly.pdbx_strand_id
1 'polypeptide(L)'
;PPVHMAECPHSSEAYRGEIQQLLFDLEERHPGTRHSIMAGYEEFAKLAAEAYRGDGPDLGECESCGGATTHEICRTCQLVDSVHAG
;
A
#
# COMPACT_ATOMS: atom_id res chain seq x y z
N PRO A 1 -7.92 -25.86 1.57
CA PRO A 1 -8.29 -25.32 2.90
C PRO A 1 -9.65 -24.62 2.86
N PRO A 2 -10.44 -24.62 3.95
CA PRO A 2 -11.67 -23.82 4.02
C PRO A 2 -11.34 -22.33 4.00
N VAL A 3 -12.14 -21.56 3.28
CA VAL A 3 -12.05 -20.09 3.22
C VAL A 3 -13.02 -19.49 4.23
N HIS A 4 -12.51 -18.61 5.09
CA HIS A 4 -13.33 -17.78 5.97
C HIS A 4 -13.67 -16.47 5.24
N MET A 5 -14.96 -16.25 4.99
CA MET A 5 -15.50 -15.09 4.25
C MET A 5 -15.92 -13.93 5.17
N ALA A 6 -15.40 -13.87 6.40
CA ALA A 6 -15.76 -12.82 7.34
C ALA A 6 -15.08 -11.50 6.94
N GLU A 7 -15.87 -10.43 6.84
CA GLU A 7 -15.36 -9.09 6.57
C GLU A 7 -15.13 -8.30 7.87
N CYS A 8 -14.22 -7.34 7.83
CA CYS A 8 -14.02 -6.39 8.92
C CYS A 8 -15.28 -5.54 9.11
N PRO A 9 -15.78 -5.31 10.34
CA PRO A 9 -16.95 -4.46 10.58
C PRO A 9 -16.81 -3.00 10.07
N HIS A 10 -15.58 -2.52 9.90
CA HIS A 10 -15.28 -1.17 9.40
C HIS A 10 -15.04 -1.12 7.88
N SER A 11 -15.22 -2.23 7.15
CA SER A 11 -14.90 -2.30 5.72
C SER A 11 -15.78 -1.39 4.86
N SER A 12 -17.05 -1.21 5.24
CA SER A 12 -18.04 -0.43 4.49
C SER A 12 -17.75 1.07 4.46
N GLU A 13 -17.05 1.58 5.46
CA GLU A 13 -16.66 2.99 5.56
C GLU A 13 -15.32 3.27 4.85
N ALA A 14 -14.62 2.24 4.39
CA ALA A 14 -13.32 2.38 3.77
C ALA A 14 -13.44 2.99 2.37
N TYR A 15 -12.67 4.05 2.11
CA TYR A 15 -12.52 4.66 0.78
C TYR A 15 -12.17 3.65 -0.33
N ARG A 16 -11.48 2.56 0.01
CA ARG A 16 -11.16 1.47 -0.93
C ARG A 16 -12.42 0.85 -1.56
N GLY A 17 -13.55 0.81 -0.86
CA GLY A 17 -14.82 0.32 -1.42
C GLY A 17 -15.32 1.20 -2.56
N GLU A 18 -15.28 2.52 -2.39
CA GLU A 18 -15.66 3.50 -3.42
C GLU A 18 -14.79 3.36 -4.68
N ILE A 19 -13.46 3.31 -4.49
CA ILE A 19 -12.51 3.11 -5.61
C ILE A 19 -12.75 1.78 -6.32
N GLN A 20 -13.06 0.71 -5.57
CA GLN A 20 -13.37 -0.58 -6.16
C GLN A 20 -14.60 -0.51 -7.07
N GLN A 21 -15.67 0.14 -6.62
CA GLN A 21 -16.89 0.27 -7.42
C GLN A 21 -16.63 1.08 -8.70
N LEU A 22 -15.88 2.18 -8.60
CA LEU A 22 -15.46 2.95 -9.77
C LEU A 22 -14.69 2.10 -10.79
N LEU A 23 -13.75 1.28 -10.32
CA LEU A 23 -12.95 0.40 -11.19
C LEU A 23 -13.81 -0.70 -11.83
N PHE A 24 -14.81 -1.23 -11.12
CA PHE A 24 -15.75 -2.21 -11.68
C PHE A 24 -16.62 -1.58 -12.77
N ASP A 25 -17.17 -0.40 -12.52
CA ASP A 25 -18.01 0.31 -13.50
C ASP A 25 -17.22 0.67 -14.76
N LEU A 26 -15.92 0.96 -14.62
CA LEU A 26 -15.02 1.19 -15.77
C LEU A 26 -14.75 -0.09 -16.55
N GLU A 27 -14.46 -1.20 -15.87
CA GLU A 27 -14.20 -2.50 -16.50
C GLU A 27 -15.42 -3.03 -17.25
N GLU A 28 -16.62 -2.91 -16.66
CA GLU A 28 -17.89 -3.32 -17.25
C GLU A 28 -18.15 -2.59 -18.58
N ARG A 29 -17.89 -1.27 -18.62
CA ARG A 29 -18.07 -0.45 -19.84
C ARG A 29 -16.95 -0.62 -20.86
N HIS A 30 -15.75 -0.93 -20.39
CA HIS A 30 -14.53 -1.00 -21.19
C HIS A 30 -13.65 -2.17 -20.73
N PRO A 31 -13.91 -3.39 -21.25
CA PRO A 31 -13.14 -4.58 -20.90
C PRO A 31 -11.65 -4.37 -21.13
N GLY A 32 -10.84 -4.72 -20.13
CA GLY A 32 -9.39 -4.53 -20.13
C GLY A 32 -8.90 -3.27 -19.38
N THR A 33 -9.79 -2.41 -18.90
CA THR A 33 -9.40 -1.16 -18.20
C THR A 33 -8.51 -1.41 -16.99
N ARG A 34 -8.84 -2.39 -16.14
CA ARG A 34 -8.03 -2.75 -14.98
C ARG A 34 -6.62 -3.19 -15.39
N HIS A 35 -6.51 -3.93 -16.49
CA HIS A 35 -5.22 -4.35 -17.04
C HIS A 35 -4.44 -3.15 -17.57
N SER A 36 -5.07 -2.25 -18.34
CA SER A 36 -4.44 -1.04 -18.86
C SER A 36 -3.94 -0.10 -17.75
N ILE A 37 -4.70 0.05 -16.66
CA ILE A 37 -4.27 0.83 -15.49
C ILE A 37 -3.01 0.22 -14.87
N MET A 38 -2.98 -1.10 -14.66
CA MET A 38 -1.81 -1.77 -14.09
C MET A 38 -0.60 -1.70 -15.02
N ALA A 39 -0.78 -1.91 -16.32
CA ALA A 39 0.29 -1.79 -17.31
C ALA A 39 0.89 -0.37 -17.35
N GLY A 40 0.04 0.66 -17.31
CA GLY A 40 0.49 2.05 -17.21
C GLY A 40 1.22 2.33 -15.89
N TYR A 41 0.74 1.80 -14.76
CA TYR A 41 1.45 1.91 -13.47
C TYR A 41 2.84 1.28 -13.52
N GLU A 42 2.98 0.11 -14.14
CA GLU A 42 4.28 -0.55 -14.31
C GLU A 42 5.24 0.27 -15.19
N GLU A 43 4.74 0.90 -16.24
CA GLU A 43 5.54 1.80 -17.07
C GLU A 43 6.01 3.02 -16.27
N PHE A 44 5.11 3.66 -15.51
CA PHE A 44 5.48 4.77 -14.64
C PHE A 44 6.46 4.36 -13.55
N ALA A 45 6.29 3.19 -12.94
CA ALA A 45 7.21 2.66 -11.94
C ALA A 45 8.61 2.43 -12.53
N LYS A 46 8.70 1.91 -13.75
CA LYS A 46 9.97 1.80 -14.47
C LYS A 46 10.59 3.17 -14.66
N LEU A 47 9.89 4.11 -15.27
CA LEU A 47 10.39 5.47 -15.51
C LEU A 47 10.87 6.15 -14.21
N ALA A 48 10.13 6.01 -13.11
CA ALA A 48 10.53 6.52 -11.81
C ALA A 48 11.80 5.83 -11.30
N ALA A 49 11.89 4.50 -11.38
CA ALA A 49 13.09 3.77 -10.98
C ALA A 49 14.32 4.15 -11.82
N GLU A 50 14.14 4.47 -13.10
CA GLU A 50 15.22 4.96 -13.96
C GLU A 50 15.63 6.40 -13.64
N ALA A 51 14.67 7.28 -13.35
CA ALA A 51 14.92 8.67 -13.01
C ALA A 51 15.60 8.83 -11.64
N TYR A 52 15.25 7.98 -10.68
CA TYR A 52 15.79 7.95 -9.31
C TYR A 52 16.76 6.80 -9.10
N ARG A 53 17.47 6.39 -10.16
CA ARG A 53 18.45 5.30 -10.13
C ARG A 53 19.70 5.75 -9.35
N GLY A 54 19.64 5.64 -8.03
CA GLY A 54 20.75 5.79 -7.09
C GLY A 54 20.73 4.65 -6.07
N ASP A 55 21.68 4.67 -5.13
CA ASP A 55 21.55 3.83 -3.93
C ASP A 55 20.23 4.23 -3.27
N GLY A 56 19.37 3.23 -2.99
CA GLY A 56 18.12 3.45 -2.28
C GLY A 56 18.36 4.21 -0.96
N PRO A 57 17.30 4.67 -0.28
CA PRO A 57 17.51 5.31 1.01
C PRO A 57 18.33 4.38 1.92
N ASP A 58 19.32 4.94 2.62
CA ASP A 58 20.11 4.16 3.56
C ASP A 58 19.19 3.61 4.65
N LEU A 59 19.02 2.28 4.67
CA LEU A 59 18.15 1.59 5.60
C LEU A 59 18.98 1.14 6.79
N GLY A 60 18.65 1.66 7.97
CA GLY A 60 19.12 1.15 9.25
C GLY A 60 18.12 0.17 9.87
N GLU A 61 18.41 -0.20 11.12
CA GLU A 61 17.54 -1.03 11.95
C GLU A 61 16.88 -0.15 13.03
N CYS A 62 15.58 -0.37 13.26
CA CYS A 62 14.84 0.27 14.34
C CYS A 62 15.42 -0.11 15.70
N GLU A 63 15.76 0.87 16.55
CA GLU A 63 16.36 0.61 17.87
C GLU A 63 15.43 -0.18 18.82
N SER A 64 14.10 -0.13 18.58
CA SER A 64 13.11 -0.81 19.42
C SER A 64 12.80 -2.25 18.99
N CYS A 65 12.76 -2.53 17.68
CA CYS A 65 12.28 -3.82 17.16
C CYS A 65 13.20 -4.48 16.13
N GLY A 66 14.29 -3.84 15.72
CA GLY A 66 15.23 -4.33 14.70
C GLY A 66 14.69 -4.31 13.26
N GLY A 67 13.47 -3.82 13.01
CA GLY A 67 12.90 -3.75 11.66
C GLY A 67 13.59 -2.71 10.78
N ALA A 68 13.69 -2.98 9.47
CA ALA A 68 14.31 -2.07 8.50
C ALA A 68 13.56 -0.73 8.42
N THR A 69 14.29 0.37 8.50
CA THR A 69 13.71 1.72 8.47
C THR A 69 14.75 2.80 8.12
N THR A 70 14.28 3.93 7.62
CA THR A 70 15.08 5.14 7.40
C THR A 70 15.09 6.07 8.62
N HIS A 71 14.57 5.61 9.76
CA HIS A 71 14.42 6.39 11.00
C HIS A 71 15.08 5.64 12.18
N GLU A 72 15.32 6.32 13.30
CA GLU A 72 15.80 5.67 14.53
C GLU A 72 14.76 4.67 15.09
N ILE A 73 13.48 5.05 15.06
CA ILE A 73 12.34 4.20 15.45
C ILE A 73 11.39 4.05 14.25
N CYS A 74 11.03 2.82 13.89
CA CYS A 74 10.17 2.57 12.74
C CYS A 74 8.75 3.12 12.93
N ARG A 75 8.07 3.39 11.82
CA ARG A 75 6.70 3.98 11.83
C ARG A 75 5.69 3.12 12.59
N THR A 76 5.85 1.80 12.61
CA THR A 76 5.01 0.90 13.40
C THR A 76 5.20 1.12 14.90
N CYS A 77 6.44 1.15 15.37
CA CYS A 77 6.74 1.41 16.79
C CYS A 77 6.28 2.81 17.22
N GLN A 78 6.48 3.83 16.38
CA GLN A 78 5.95 5.18 16.62
C GLN A 78 4.42 5.17 16.79
N LEU A 79 3.71 4.44 15.92
CA LEU A 79 2.26 4.35 15.98
C LEU A 79 1.77 3.65 17.26
N VAL A 80 2.42 2.55 17.64
CA VAL A 80 2.09 1.81 18.87
C VAL A 80 2.30 2.69 20.10
N ASP A 81 3.42 3.40 20.18
CA ASP A 81 3.69 4.33 21.28
C ASP A 81 2.63 5.43 21.35
N SER A 82 2.23 6.00 20.22
CA SER A 82 1.18 7.03 20.16
C SER A 82 -0.20 6.56 20.65
N VAL A 83 -0.51 5.27 20.52
CA VAL A 83 -1.77 4.67 21.01
C VAL A 83 -1.69 4.40 22.52
N HIS A 84 -0.49 4.14 23.07
CA HIS A 84 -0.28 3.86 24.49
C HIS A 84 0.01 5.10 25.34
N ALA A 85 0.42 6.22 24.72
CA ALA A 85 0.66 7.49 25.40
C ALA A 85 -0.62 8.25 25.79
N GLY A 86 -1.80 7.68 25.50
CA GLY A 86 -3.13 8.22 25.83
C GLY A 86 -3.75 7.64 27.09
#